data_AF-A0A2E2D5N9-F1
#
_entry.id   AF-A0A2E2D5N9-F1
#
_cell.length_a   1.000
_cell.length_b   1.000
_cell.length_c   1.000
_cell.angle_alpha   90.00
_cell.angle_beta   90.00
_cell.angle_gamma   90.00
#
_symmetry.space_group_name_H-M   'P 1'
#
loop_
_entity.id
_entity.type
_entity.pdbx_description
1 polymer ?
#
loop_
_entity_poly.entity_id
_entity_poly.type
_entity_poly.pdbx_seq_one_letter_code
_entity_poly.pdbx_strand_id
1 'polypeptide(L)'
;MPLGSESGSYISARISEYKMPPLRDMLVMGKDAPIGCIAMKRALDLLVKTPYEHIEVDDEVIGDILIRQSLLRRISKEQLMDFVLTHTKSLLGSDEVLHMELDIDVHLSRVK
;
A
#
# COMPACT_ATOMS: atom_id res chain seq x y z
N MET A 1 5.93 -2.82 62.72
CA MET A 1 5.74 -2.61 61.27
C MET A 1 7.05 -2.90 60.56
N PRO A 2 7.01 -3.76 59.54
CA PRO A 2 7.50 -3.36 58.22
C PRO A 2 6.45 -3.62 57.13
N LEU A 3 6.40 -2.72 56.15
CA LEU A 3 5.60 -2.85 54.94
C LEU A 3 6.20 -3.97 54.08
N GLY A 4 5.43 -5.04 53.87
CA GLY A 4 5.72 -6.02 52.83
C GLY A 4 5.45 -5.37 51.47
N SER A 5 6.48 -5.28 50.63
CA SER A 5 6.34 -4.86 49.25
C SER A 5 5.57 -5.94 48.48
N GLU A 6 4.27 -5.74 48.29
CA GLU A 6 3.48 -6.55 47.35
C GLU A 6 3.90 -6.17 45.93
N SER A 7 4.57 -7.09 45.23
CA SER A 7 4.80 -6.97 43.79
C SER A 7 3.48 -7.18 43.06
N GLY A 8 2.71 -6.11 42.89
CA GLY A 8 1.49 -6.09 42.09
C GLY A 8 1.78 -5.61 40.66
N SER A 9 1.33 -6.36 39.66
CA SER A 9 1.39 -5.92 38.26
C SER A 9 0.10 -5.16 37.91
N TYR A 10 0.24 -3.89 37.53
CA TYR A 10 -0.87 -3.06 37.06
C TYR A 10 -0.88 -3.02 35.52
N ILE A 11 -1.98 -3.49 34.93
CA ILE A 11 -2.18 -3.47 33.47
C ILE A 11 -3.34 -2.52 33.17
N SER A 12 -3.08 -1.47 32.40
CA SER A 12 -4.10 -0.58 31.86
C SER A 12 -4.11 -0.67 30.33
N ALA A 13 -5.28 -0.91 29.74
CA ALA A 13 -5.46 -0.93 28.29
C ALA A 13 -6.47 0.14 27.86
N ARG A 14 -6.20 0.82 26.75
CA ARG A 14 -7.16 1.65 26.04
C ARG A 14 -7.71 0.86 24.86
N ILE A 15 -9.01 0.62 24.88
CA ILE A 15 -9.71 -0.08 23.81
C ILE A 15 -10.34 0.97 22.90
N SER A 16 -10.07 0.86 21.60
CA SER A 16 -10.70 1.65 20.56
C SER A 16 -11.08 0.76 19.40
N GLU A 17 -12.04 1.21 18.58
CA GLU A 17 -12.40 0.53 17.34
C GLU A 17 -11.19 0.39 16.42
N TYR A 18 -11.03 -0.80 15.83
CA TYR A 18 -9.98 -1.06 14.85
C TYR A 18 -10.30 -0.32 13.56
N LYS A 19 -9.49 0.70 13.22
CA LYS A 19 -9.56 1.40 11.94
C LYS A 19 -8.58 0.73 10.98
N MET A 20 -9.12 -0.06 10.06
CA MET A 20 -8.30 -0.60 8.98
C MET A 20 -7.68 0.58 8.18
N PRO A 21 -6.38 0.53 7.84
CA PRO A 21 -5.78 1.54 6.97
C PRO A 21 -6.59 1.65 5.67
N PRO A 22 -6.97 2.86 5.23
CA PRO A 22 -7.66 3.01 3.97
C PRO A 22 -6.65 2.74 2.86
N LEU A 23 -6.48 1.47 2.46
CA LEU A 23 -5.77 1.19 1.23
C LEU A 23 -6.70 1.62 0.08
N ARG A 24 -6.46 2.83 -0.42
CA ARG A 24 -7.35 3.43 -1.41
C ARG A 24 -6.95 3.00 -2.79
N ASP A 25 -5.73 3.30 -3.22
CA ASP A 25 -5.44 3.23 -4.64
C ASP A 25 -4.31 2.26 -4.95
N MET A 26 -3.13 2.48 -4.37
CA MET A 26 -1.93 1.78 -4.80
C MET A 26 -0.91 1.57 -3.68
N LEU A 27 -0.21 0.44 -3.74
CA LEU A 27 1.04 0.19 -3.04
C LEU A 27 2.17 0.05 -4.05
N VAL A 28 3.30 0.68 -3.76
CA VAL A 28 4.57 0.50 -4.46
C VAL A 28 5.54 -0.12 -3.49
N MET A 29 6.09 -1.27 -3.86
CA MET A 29 6.89 -2.11 -2.98
C MET A 29 8.31 -2.22 -3.51
N GLY A 30 9.28 -2.02 -2.62
CA GLY A 30 10.67 -2.30 -2.93
C GLY A 30 10.89 -3.79 -3.16
N LYS A 31 11.91 -4.14 -3.94
CA LYS A 31 12.24 -5.54 -4.27
C LYS A 31 12.56 -6.42 -3.04
N ASP A 32 13.03 -5.79 -1.96
CA ASP A 32 13.42 -6.42 -0.70
C ASP A 32 12.37 -6.13 0.41
N ALA A 33 11.16 -5.68 0.03
CA ALA A 33 10.12 -5.32 0.98
C ALA A 33 9.82 -6.47 1.97
N PRO A 34 9.62 -6.17 3.28
CA PRO A 34 9.51 -7.16 4.34
C PRO A 34 8.29 -8.09 4.19
N ILE A 35 7.28 -7.64 3.46
CA ILE A 35 6.11 -8.44 3.08
C ILE A 35 6.08 -8.46 1.56
N GLY A 36 6.30 -9.63 0.96
CA GLY A 36 6.23 -9.78 -0.49
C GLY A 36 4.82 -9.59 -1.05
N CYS A 37 4.74 -9.26 -2.34
CA CYS A 37 3.49 -8.82 -2.98
C CYS A 37 2.36 -9.85 -2.87
N ILE A 38 2.67 -11.14 -2.98
CA ILE A 38 1.69 -12.23 -2.85
C ILE A 38 1.02 -12.21 -1.46
N ALA A 39 1.81 -12.01 -0.39
CA ALA A 39 1.29 -11.98 0.97
C ALA A 39 0.45 -10.73 1.20
N MET A 40 0.92 -9.58 0.71
CA MET A 40 0.18 -8.32 0.79
C MET A 40 -1.16 -8.40 0.05
N LYS A 41 -1.15 -8.90 -1.19
CA LYS A 41 -2.36 -9.08 -1.99
C LYS A 41 -3.39 -9.96 -1.30
N ARG A 42 -2.96 -11.10 -0.74
CA ARG A 42 -3.85 -11.98 0.04
C ARG A 42 -4.46 -11.28 1.25
N ALA A 43 -3.67 -10.47 1.96
CA ALA A 43 -4.19 -9.68 3.07
C ALA A 43 -5.26 -8.69 2.58
N LEU A 44 -5.02 -8.01 1.47
CA LEU A 44 -6.00 -7.09 0.88
C LEU A 44 -7.26 -7.82 0.40
N ASP A 45 -7.14 -8.96 -0.27
CA ASP A 45 -8.28 -9.75 -0.74
C ASP A 45 -9.21 -10.19 0.42
N LEU A 46 -8.67 -10.39 1.62
CA LEU A 46 -9.45 -10.72 2.82
C LEU A 46 -10.11 -9.50 3.46
N LEU A 47 -9.54 -8.32 3.26
CA LEU A 47 -9.91 -7.12 3.98
C LEU A 47 -10.79 -6.16 3.16
N VAL A 48 -10.67 -6.18 1.83
CA VAL A 48 -11.45 -5.33 0.92
C VAL A 48 -12.08 -6.14 -0.20
N LYS A 49 -13.30 -5.77 -0.59
CA LYS A 49 -14.02 -6.43 -1.70
C LYS A 49 -13.49 -6.07 -3.09
N THR A 50 -12.61 -5.08 -3.19
CA THR A 50 -12.17 -4.56 -4.49
C THR A 50 -10.91 -5.26 -4.94
N PRO A 51 -10.87 -5.78 -6.18
CA PRO A 51 -9.70 -6.48 -6.69
C PRO A 51 -8.52 -5.53 -6.88
N TYR A 52 -7.34 -6.00 -6.48
CA TYR A 52 -6.05 -5.40 -6.78
C TYR A 52 -5.37 -6.19 -7.90
N GLU A 53 -4.86 -5.46 -8.87
CA GLU A 53 -3.95 -5.96 -9.88
C GLU A 53 -2.53 -5.93 -9.33
N HIS A 54 -1.78 -7.00 -9.58
CA HIS A 54 -0.34 -7.06 -9.32
C HIS A 54 0.40 -6.78 -10.63
N ILE A 55 1.36 -5.88 -10.58
CA ILE A 55 2.28 -5.56 -11.67
C ILE A 55 3.69 -5.81 -11.13
N GLU A 56 4.40 -6.74 -11.74
CA GLU A 56 5.83 -6.98 -11.50
C GLU A 56 6.65 -5.91 -12.24
N VAL A 57 7.69 -5.39 -11.58
CA VAL A 57 8.53 -4.32 -12.10
C VAL A 57 9.97 -4.81 -12.14
N ASP A 58 10.58 -4.72 -13.32
CA ASP A 58 12.02 -4.99 -13.49
C ASP A 58 12.80 -3.70 -13.24
N ASP A 59 13.09 -3.40 -11.97
CA ASP A 59 13.87 -2.25 -11.54
C ASP A 59 14.79 -2.59 -10.36
N GLU A 60 15.86 -1.82 -10.18
CA GLU A 60 16.86 -2.05 -9.12
C GLU A 60 16.31 -1.78 -7.71
N VAL A 61 15.25 -0.99 -7.57
CA VAL A 61 14.65 -0.58 -6.30
C VAL A 61 13.23 -1.10 -6.18
N ILE A 62 12.39 -0.85 -7.18
CA ILE A 62 10.97 -1.25 -7.17
C ILE A 62 10.84 -2.68 -7.67
N GLY A 63 10.21 -3.55 -6.90
CA GLY A 63 9.93 -4.94 -7.33
C GLY A 63 8.49 -5.15 -7.75
N ASP A 64 7.54 -4.61 -6.97
CA ASP A 64 6.12 -4.91 -7.16
C ASP A 64 5.24 -3.69 -6.98
N ILE A 65 4.14 -3.69 -7.71
CA ILE A 65 3.07 -2.72 -7.60
C ILE A 65 1.76 -3.46 -7.38
N LEU A 66 0.99 -3.03 -6.38
CA LEU A 66 -0.41 -3.41 -6.22
C LEU A 66 -1.29 -2.20 -6.48
N ILE A 67 -2.18 -2.27 -7.47
CA ILE A 67 -3.08 -1.16 -7.80
C ILE A 67 -4.53 -1.65 -7.88
N ARG A 68 -5.46 -0.83 -7.38
CA ARG A 68 -6.89 -1.09 -7.54
C ARG A 68 -7.25 -1.22 -9.02
N GLN A 69 -7.81 -2.36 -9.42
CA GLN A 69 -8.05 -2.70 -10.82
C GLN A 69 -8.98 -1.70 -11.54
N SER A 70 -9.84 -0.98 -10.80
CA SER A 70 -10.72 0.05 -11.37
C SER A 70 -9.97 1.27 -11.93
N LEU A 71 -8.77 1.59 -11.41
CA LEU A 71 -7.96 2.72 -11.87
C LEU A 71 -7.37 2.44 -13.26
N LEU A 72 -7.03 1.18 -13.54
CA LEU A 72 -6.54 0.72 -14.85
C LEU A 72 -7.59 0.82 -15.97
N ARG A 73 -8.85 1.19 -15.65
CA ARG A 73 -9.86 1.54 -16.66
C ARG A 73 -9.74 2.98 -17.17
N ARG A 74 -9.00 3.82 -16.46
CA ARG A 74 -8.85 5.27 -16.72
C ARG A 74 -7.46 5.64 -17.21
N ILE A 75 -6.45 4.85 -16.86
CA ILE A 75 -5.04 5.02 -17.24
C ILE A 75 -4.48 3.69 -17.74
N SER A 76 -3.60 3.73 -18.74
CA SER A 76 -2.92 2.50 -19.20
C SER A 76 -1.88 2.02 -18.18
N LYS A 77 -1.53 0.74 -18.22
CA LYS A 77 -0.49 0.17 -17.35
C LYS A 77 0.86 0.84 -17.62
N GLU A 78 1.18 1.09 -18.88
CA GLU A 78 2.43 1.72 -19.31
C GLU A 78 2.55 3.16 -18.78
N GLN A 79 1.49 3.96 -18.90
CA GLN A 79 1.46 5.33 -18.37
C GLN A 79 1.63 5.36 -16.85
N LEU A 80 0.98 4.43 -16.15
CA LEU A 80 1.13 4.29 -14.71
C LEU A 80 2.56 3.91 -14.33
N MET A 81 3.14 2.93 -15.01
CA MET A 81 4.52 2.47 -14.74
C MET A 81 5.53 3.59 -14.97
N ASP A 82 5.42 4.31 -16.09
CA ASP A 82 6.26 5.47 -16.38
C ASP A 82 6.17 6.54 -15.29
N PHE A 83 4.95 6.85 -14.83
CA PHE A 83 4.71 7.78 -13.74
C PHE A 83 5.38 7.34 -12.44
N VAL A 84 5.20 6.08 -12.03
CA VAL A 84 5.76 5.53 -10.78
C VAL A 84 7.28 5.50 -10.83
N LEU A 85 7.87 4.98 -11.91
CA LEU A 85 9.32 4.89 -12.07
C LEU A 85 9.98 6.28 -12.09
N THR A 86 9.32 7.26 -12.69
CA THR A 86 9.85 8.63 -12.78
C THR A 86 9.81 9.36 -11.44
N HIS A 87 8.72 9.23 -10.67
CA HIS A 87 8.48 10.10 -9.50
C HIS A 87 8.65 9.42 -8.15
N THR A 88 8.50 8.09 -8.09
CA THR A 88 8.44 7.36 -6.81
C THR A 88 9.75 6.62 -6.51
N LYS A 89 10.53 6.25 -7.54
CA LYS A 89 11.77 5.49 -7.39
C LYS A 89 12.76 6.12 -6.41
N SER A 90 12.92 7.43 -6.44
CA SER A 90 13.85 8.16 -5.56
C SER A 90 13.33 8.34 -4.12
N LEU A 91 12.06 8.04 -3.87
CA LEU A 91 11.38 8.21 -2.59
C LEU A 91 11.23 6.90 -1.82
N LEU A 92 11.56 5.76 -2.44
CA LEU A 92 11.35 4.41 -1.92
C LEU A 92 12.70 3.73 -1.65
N GLY A 93 12.90 3.20 -0.45
CA GLY A 93 13.96 2.22 -0.17
C GLY A 93 13.61 0.82 -0.71
N SER A 94 14.61 0.01 -1.06
CA SER A 94 14.34 -1.35 -1.58
C SER A 94 13.64 -2.26 -0.57
N ASP A 95 13.72 -1.95 0.73
CA ASP A 95 13.09 -2.65 1.85
C ASP A 95 11.78 -1.97 2.34
N GLU A 96 11.26 -0.99 1.60
CA GLU A 96 10.09 -0.21 2.01
C GLU A 96 8.83 -0.56 1.21
N VAL A 97 7.68 -0.10 1.73
CA VAL A 97 6.39 -0.12 1.04
C VAL A 97 5.78 1.26 1.15
N LEU A 98 5.51 1.89 0.02
CA LEU A 98 4.82 3.17 -0.05
C LEU A 98 3.34 2.98 -0.41
N HIS A 99 2.49 3.68 0.32
CA HIS A 99 1.08 3.85 -0.04
C HIS A 99 0.93 5.13 -0.86
N MET A 100 0.27 5.01 -2.00
CA MET A 100 -0.03 6.12 -2.90
C MET A 100 -1.54 6.23 -3.12
N GLU A 101 -2.06 7.44 -2.96
CA GLU A 101 -3.41 7.82 -3.37
C GLU A 101 -3.31 8.50 -4.74
N LEU A 102 -4.16 8.11 -5.69
CA LEU A 102 -4.12 8.57 -7.08
C LEU A 102 -5.43 9.28 -7.43
N ASP A 103 -5.32 10.51 -7.92
CA ASP A 103 -6.45 11.25 -8.50
C ASP A 103 -6.30 11.27 -10.03
N ILE A 104 -7.27 10.66 -10.74
CA ILE A 104 -7.21 10.48 -12.20
C ILE A 104 -8.44 11.13 -12.85
N ASP A 105 -8.21 12.32 -13.41
CA ASP A 105 -9.18 13.06 -14.21
C ASP A 105 -9.02 12.77 -15.70
N VAL A 106 -10.11 12.37 -16.35
CA VAL A 106 -10.14 12.09 -17.80
C VAL A 106 -10.95 13.17 -18.50
N HIS A 107 -10.26 14.01 -19.27
CA HIS A 107 -10.89 15.04 -20.10
C HIS A 107 -11.19 14.51 -21.50
N LEU A 108 -12.47 14.41 -21.83
CA LEU A 108 -12.94 13.99 -23.15
C LEU A 108 -13.36 15.23 -23.96
N SER A 109 -12.80 15.37 -25.16
CA SER A 109 -13.26 16.35 -26.13
C SER A 109 -13.47 15.67 -27.49
N ARG A 110 -14.43 16.16 -28.27
CA ARG A 110 -14.69 15.68 -29.62
C ARG A 110 -14.39 16.81 -30.58
N VAL A 111 -13.36 16.64 -31.41
CA VAL A 111 -13.12 17.55 -32.54
C VAL A 111 -14.13 17.19 -33.63
N LYS A 112 -14.84 18.20 -34.14
CA LYS A 112 -15.79 18.08 -35.25
C LYS A 112 -15.06 17.96 -36.58
#